data_AF-A0A7V9BXL2-F1
#
_entry.id   AF-A0A7V9BXL2-F1
#
_cell.length_a   1.000
_cell.length_b   1.000
_cell.length_c   1.000
_cell.angle_alpha   90.00
_cell.angle_beta   90.00
_cell.angle_gamma   90.00
#
_symmetry.space_group_name_H-M   'P 1'
#
loop_
_entity.id
_entity.type
_entity.pdbx_description
1 polymer ?
#
loop_
_entity_poly.entity_id
_entity_poly.type
_entity_poly.pdbx_seq_one_letter_code
_entity_poly.pdbx_strand_id
1 'polypeptide(L)'
;GAVEVRDEPPPRVPSGSATLELGEPTTLAEARDHGPVVVPTAAGLGKPDEVWFDGRAGGAVSLVFRAGPDLPAAEHTGIGLLVQEFAGDGQEVARKYLATDVRARPVVIGADEGVFLDGGDHYLFYTDPTGADVYEDGRLVGNALILTRGTLTIRLEGDLPLDRMVAIAESLR
;
A
#
# COMPACT_ATOMS: atom_id res chain seq x y z
N GLY A 1 42.62 7.54 -33.39
CA GLY A 1 42.91 6.67 -32.23
C GLY A 1 42.01 7.09 -31.10
N ALA A 2 41.33 6.11 -30.50
CA ALA A 2 40.49 6.11 -29.30
C ALA A 2 39.33 7.14 -29.23
N VAL A 3 38.11 6.62 -29.36
CA VAL A 3 36.89 7.20 -28.78
C VAL A 3 36.89 6.78 -27.30
N GLU A 4 36.96 7.73 -26.37
CA GLU A 4 36.67 7.46 -24.96
C GLU A 4 35.16 7.20 -24.84
N VAL A 5 34.77 5.95 -24.63
CA VAL A 5 33.45 5.61 -24.12
C VAL A 5 33.50 5.91 -22.63
N ARG A 6 32.86 7.02 -22.23
CA ARG A 6 32.53 7.24 -20.83
C ARG A 6 31.35 6.32 -20.53
N ASP A 7 31.59 5.28 -19.73
CA ASP A 7 30.53 4.52 -19.07
C ASP A 7 29.89 5.44 -18.03
N GLU A 8 28.99 6.31 -18.49
CA GLU A 8 28.07 7.00 -17.60
C GLU A 8 27.05 5.94 -17.16
N PRO A 9 26.94 5.64 -15.85
CA PRO A 9 25.92 4.72 -15.39
C PRO A 9 24.56 5.26 -15.84
N PRO A 10 23.65 4.39 -16.31
CA PRO A 10 22.34 4.83 -16.77
C PRO A 10 21.69 5.66 -15.65
N PRO A 11 20.90 6.71 -15.99
CA PRO A 11 20.21 7.51 -14.99
C PRO A 11 19.47 6.55 -14.06
N ARG A 12 19.84 6.59 -12.78
CA ARG A 12 19.24 5.72 -11.76
C ARG A 12 17.79 6.17 -11.63
N VAL A 13 16.88 5.45 -12.26
CA VAL A 13 15.43 5.64 -12.08
C VAL A 13 15.21 5.51 -10.57
N PRO A 14 14.65 6.53 -9.89
CA PRO A 14 14.32 6.40 -8.48
C PRO A 14 13.42 5.17 -8.34
N SER A 15 13.90 4.19 -7.58
CA SER A 15 13.20 2.93 -7.31
C SER A 15 12.99 2.88 -5.80
N GLY A 16 11.83 2.40 -5.37
CA GLY A 16 11.42 2.38 -3.96
C GLY A 16 10.28 3.36 -3.62
N SER A 17 10.08 3.57 -2.32
CA SER A 17 8.99 4.37 -1.73
C SER A 17 8.98 5.85 -2.14
N ALA A 18 10.12 6.42 -2.53
CA ALA A 18 10.27 7.85 -2.82
C ALA A 18 9.46 8.32 -4.05
N THR A 19 9.00 7.41 -4.92
CA THR A 19 8.16 7.74 -6.08
C THR A 19 6.67 7.59 -5.81
N LEU A 20 6.27 7.17 -4.61
CA LEU A 20 4.89 6.80 -4.27
C LEU A 20 4.06 7.93 -3.65
N GLU A 21 4.58 9.16 -3.61
CA GLU A 21 3.89 10.34 -3.06
C GLU A 21 3.31 10.12 -1.64
N LEU A 22 3.99 9.34 -0.78
CA LEU A 22 3.49 8.88 0.53
C LEU A 22 3.40 9.96 1.62
N GLY A 23 3.59 11.24 1.27
CA GLY A 23 3.72 12.34 2.21
C GLY A 23 5.14 12.48 2.77
N GLU A 24 5.24 12.82 4.06
CA GLU A 24 6.51 13.11 4.73
C GLU A 24 7.00 11.91 5.56
N PRO A 25 8.32 11.62 5.60
CA PRO A 25 8.86 10.59 6.48
C PRO A 25 8.59 10.89 7.96
N THR A 26 8.21 9.87 8.73
CA THR A 26 7.91 9.97 10.16
C THR A 26 8.31 8.70 10.90
N THR A 27 7.84 8.54 12.15
CA THR A 27 7.99 7.33 12.98
C THR A 27 6.64 6.73 13.33
N LEU A 28 6.61 5.43 13.69
CA LEU A 28 5.39 4.80 14.20
C LEU A 28 4.83 5.49 15.46
N ALA A 29 5.69 6.09 16.28
CA ALA A 29 5.26 6.80 17.49
C ALA A 29 4.51 8.07 17.12
N GLU A 30 5.09 8.91 16.26
CA GLU A 30 4.48 10.16 15.78
C GLU A 30 3.22 9.89 14.95
N ALA A 31 3.23 8.87 14.08
CA ALA A 31 2.05 8.49 13.30
C ALA A 31 0.84 8.15 14.19
N ARG A 32 1.09 7.51 15.35
CA ARG A 32 0.03 7.15 16.32
C ARG A 32 -0.57 8.36 17.05
N ASP A 33 0.11 9.51 17.05
CA ASP A 33 -0.46 10.75 17.59
C ASP A 33 -1.59 11.29 16.68
N HIS A 34 -1.64 10.85 15.42
CA HIS A 34 -2.67 11.23 14.44
C HIS A 34 -3.86 10.27 14.39
N GLY A 35 -3.73 9.05 14.91
CA GLY A 35 -4.82 8.06 14.93
C GLY A 35 -4.34 6.63 15.19
N PRO A 36 -5.25 5.65 15.19
CA PRO A 36 -4.89 4.24 15.27
C PRO A 36 -4.01 3.84 14.09
N VAL A 37 -2.94 3.09 14.38
CA VAL A 37 -2.02 2.52 13.38
C VAL A 37 -1.80 1.05 13.73
N VAL A 38 -2.21 0.14 12.83
CA VAL A 38 -2.08 -1.30 13.00
C VAL A 38 -0.88 -1.84 12.22
N VAL A 39 -0.01 -2.58 12.90
CA VAL A 39 1.20 -3.11 12.27
C VAL A 39 1.07 -4.63 12.13
N PRO A 40 1.47 -5.24 10.99
CA PRO A 40 1.49 -6.68 10.86
C PRO A 40 2.38 -7.32 11.92
N THR A 41 1.90 -8.38 12.58
CA THR A 41 2.70 -9.16 13.55
C THR A 41 3.29 -10.44 12.96
N ALA A 42 3.01 -10.72 11.69
CA ALA A 42 3.64 -11.81 10.96
C ALA A 42 5.18 -11.69 11.02
N ALA A 43 5.86 -12.84 11.03
CA ALA A 43 7.31 -12.89 11.18
C ALA A 43 8.02 -11.99 10.16
N GLY A 44 8.92 -11.13 10.63
CA GLY A 44 9.64 -10.17 9.78
C GLY A 44 8.90 -8.86 9.49
N LEU A 45 7.61 -8.75 9.80
CA LEU A 45 6.79 -7.57 9.47
C LEU A 45 6.39 -6.71 10.69
N GLY A 46 6.81 -7.09 11.90
CA GLY A 46 6.53 -6.33 13.13
C GLY A 46 7.21 -4.97 13.22
N LYS A 47 8.15 -4.67 12.31
CA LYS A 47 8.84 -3.38 12.22
C LYS A 47 8.93 -2.99 10.74
N PRO A 48 8.25 -1.92 10.31
CA PRO A 48 8.40 -1.41 8.95
C PRO A 48 9.80 -0.84 8.74
N ASP A 49 10.25 -0.89 7.49
CA ASP A 49 11.51 -0.28 7.05
C ASP A 49 11.42 1.25 7.02
N GLU A 50 10.24 1.76 6.66
CA GLU A 50 9.94 3.19 6.55
C GLU A 50 8.50 3.45 6.96
N VAL A 51 8.27 4.63 7.54
CA VAL A 51 6.94 5.11 7.95
C VAL A 51 6.77 6.50 7.36
N TRP A 52 5.61 6.72 6.75
CA TRP A 52 5.26 7.98 6.11
C TRP A 52 3.88 8.44 6.58
N PHE A 53 3.70 9.74 6.62
CA PHE A 53 2.41 10.35 6.92
C PHE A 53 2.08 11.40 5.86
N ASP A 54 0.93 11.25 5.23
CA ASP A 54 0.31 12.29 4.42
C ASP A 54 -0.86 12.89 5.21
N GLY A 55 -0.80 14.20 5.49
CA GLY A 55 -1.86 14.93 6.19
C GLY A 55 -3.02 15.38 5.29
N ARG A 56 -2.97 15.13 3.99
CA ARG A 56 -4.06 15.44 3.05
C ARG A 56 -5.27 14.53 3.31
N ALA A 57 -6.45 15.00 2.89
CA ALA A 57 -7.69 14.19 2.84
C ALA A 57 -8.00 13.35 4.09
N GLY A 58 -7.78 13.92 5.29
CA GLY A 58 -8.11 13.25 6.55
C GLY A 58 -6.99 12.40 7.16
N GLY A 59 -5.84 12.28 6.48
CA GLY A 59 -4.64 11.62 7.00
C GLY A 59 -4.48 10.17 6.53
N ALA A 60 -3.30 9.84 6.02
CA ALA A 60 -2.91 8.49 5.66
C ALA A 60 -1.53 8.15 6.24
N VAL A 61 -1.44 6.99 6.89
CA VAL A 61 -0.17 6.42 7.36
C VAL A 61 0.24 5.31 6.40
N SER A 62 1.48 5.34 5.94
CA SER A 62 2.05 4.34 5.05
C SER A 62 3.22 3.63 5.72
N LEU A 63 3.15 2.31 5.82
CA LEU A 63 4.20 1.43 6.32
C LEU A 63 4.83 0.69 5.13
N VAL A 64 6.12 0.92 4.90
CA VAL A 64 6.84 0.28 3.78
C VAL A 64 7.70 -0.85 4.31
N PHE A 65 7.66 -1.98 3.63
CA PHE A 65 8.53 -3.13 3.82
C PHE A 65 9.32 -3.38 2.54
N ARG A 66 10.64 -3.41 2.66
CA ARG A 66 11.54 -3.57 1.51
C ARG A 66 11.45 -4.99 0.96
N ALA A 67 11.74 -5.11 -0.33
CA ALA A 67 11.81 -6.40 -0.98
C ALA A 67 12.88 -7.30 -0.34
N GLY A 68 12.58 -8.60 -0.28
CA GLY A 68 13.44 -9.62 0.31
C GLY A 68 12.96 -11.04 -0.06
N PRO A 69 13.59 -12.08 0.50
CA PRO A 69 13.26 -13.47 0.17
C PRO A 69 11.78 -13.85 0.38
N ASP A 70 11.15 -13.25 1.40
CA ASP A 70 9.75 -13.52 1.77
C ASP A 70 8.75 -12.47 1.25
N LEU A 71 9.27 -11.38 0.66
CA LEU A 71 8.51 -10.27 0.08
C LEU A 71 9.14 -9.91 -1.28
N PRO A 72 8.74 -10.54 -2.39
CA PRO A 72 9.30 -10.22 -3.70
C PRO A 72 9.03 -8.75 -4.04
N ALA A 73 9.97 -8.16 -4.80
CA ALA A 73 9.82 -6.80 -5.28
C ALA A 73 8.64 -6.72 -6.25
N ALA A 74 7.66 -5.86 -5.95
CA ALA A 74 6.56 -5.57 -6.87
C ALA A 74 7.08 -4.84 -8.12
N GLU A 75 6.57 -5.23 -9.30
CA GLU A 75 7.18 -4.96 -10.61
C GLU A 75 7.46 -3.46 -10.87
N HIS A 76 6.55 -2.56 -10.49
CA HIS A 76 6.66 -1.12 -10.81
C HIS A 76 7.20 -0.23 -9.68
N THR A 77 7.38 -0.73 -8.46
CA THR A 77 7.81 0.06 -7.28
C THR A 77 9.10 -0.47 -6.68
N GLY A 78 9.36 -1.77 -6.85
CA GLY A 78 10.50 -2.44 -6.24
C GLY A 78 10.34 -2.67 -4.72
N ILE A 79 9.19 -2.33 -4.12
CA ILE A 79 8.91 -2.58 -2.70
C ILE A 79 8.38 -4.00 -2.50
N GLY A 80 8.58 -4.55 -1.31
CA GLY A 80 8.09 -5.88 -0.97
C GLY A 80 6.63 -5.89 -0.54
N LEU A 81 6.26 -4.93 0.30
CA LEU A 81 4.88 -4.72 0.76
C LEU A 81 4.70 -3.26 1.17
N LEU A 82 3.56 -2.68 0.81
CA LEU A 82 3.06 -1.41 1.33
C LEU A 82 1.79 -1.69 2.13
N VAL A 83 1.71 -1.14 3.34
CA VAL A 83 0.48 -1.10 4.13
C VAL A 83 0.08 0.35 4.30
N GLN A 84 -1.11 0.70 3.83
CA GLN A 84 -1.66 2.04 3.96
C GLN A 84 -2.93 2.03 4.79
N GLU A 85 -3.03 2.99 5.69
CA GLU A 85 -4.09 3.10 6.67
C GLU A 85 -4.62 4.53 6.66
N PHE A 86 -5.93 4.68 6.47
CA PHE A 86 -6.57 5.99 6.45
C PHE A 86 -7.99 5.91 7.00
N ALA A 87 -8.47 7.05 7.50
CA ALA A 87 -9.85 7.22 7.92
C ALA A 87 -10.74 7.42 6.68
N GLY A 88 -11.69 6.52 6.46
CA GLY A 88 -12.59 6.56 5.30
C GLY A 88 -13.41 5.28 5.18
N ASP A 89 -14.46 5.30 4.36
CA ASP A 89 -15.29 4.11 4.11
C ASP A 89 -14.65 3.20 3.05
N GLY A 90 -13.96 2.15 3.53
CA GLY A 90 -13.29 1.17 2.68
C GLY A 90 -14.23 0.40 1.74
N GLN A 91 -15.54 0.38 2.03
CA GLN A 91 -16.54 -0.19 1.14
C GLN A 91 -16.80 0.69 -0.08
N GLU A 92 -16.69 2.01 0.05
CA GLU A 92 -16.80 2.93 -1.07
C GLU A 92 -15.57 2.85 -1.99
N VAL A 93 -14.38 2.73 -1.38
CA VAL A 93 -13.11 2.46 -2.07
C VAL A 93 -13.21 1.16 -2.89
N ALA A 94 -13.61 0.05 -2.23
CA ALA A 94 -13.79 -1.24 -2.88
C ALA A 94 -14.82 -1.22 -4.02
N ARG A 95 -15.95 -0.51 -3.85
CA ARG A 95 -16.98 -0.35 -4.88
C ARG A 95 -16.48 0.40 -6.11
N LYS A 96 -15.63 1.41 -5.96
CA LYS A 96 -15.02 2.12 -7.08
C LYS A 96 -14.09 1.21 -7.89
N TYR A 97 -13.38 0.31 -7.23
CA TYR A 97 -12.53 -0.68 -7.90
C TYR A 97 -13.30 -1.74 -8.69
N LEU A 98 -14.43 -2.20 -8.16
CA LEU A 98 -15.31 -3.14 -8.87
C LEU A 98 -15.81 -2.63 -10.24
N ALA A 99 -15.66 -1.34 -10.54
CA ALA A 99 -16.02 -0.72 -11.80
C ALA A 99 -14.87 -0.68 -12.84
N THR A 100 -13.71 -1.26 -12.55
CA THR A 100 -12.53 -1.32 -13.46
C THR A 100 -12.29 -2.73 -14.02
N ASP A 101 -11.36 -2.89 -14.96
CA ASP A 101 -10.95 -4.19 -15.53
C ASP A 101 -10.14 -5.08 -14.52
N VAL A 102 -10.20 -4.80 -13.21
CA VAL A 102 -9.69 -5.67 -12.12
C VAL A 102 -10.40 -7.01 -12.12
N ARG A 103 -9.68 -8.07 -11.74
CA ARG A 103 -10.34 -9.22 -11.10
C ARG A 103 -10.45 -8.95 -9.61
N ALA A 104 -11.64 -8.54 -9.20
CA ALA A 104 -11.97 -8.34 -7.80
C ALA A 104 -12.59 -9.60 -7.19
N ARG A 105 -12.08 -10.02 -6.04
CA ARG A 105 -12.52 -11.21 -5.29
C ARG A 105 -12.86 -10.81 -3.86
N PRO A 106 -14.12 -10.91 -3.42
CA PRO A 106 -14.49 -10.70 -2.02
C PRO A 106 -13.77 -11.70 -1.12
N VAL A 107 -13.33 -11.23 0.05
CA VAL A 107 -12.67 -12.04 1.08
C VAL A 107 -13.20 -11.69 2.46
N VAL A 108 -13.15 -12.66 3.37
CA VAL A 108 -13.49 -12.47 4.78
C VAL A 108 -12.28 -12.83 5.61
N ILE A 109 -11.85 -11.92 6.49
CA ILE A 109 -10.63 -12.00 7.27
C ILE A 109 -11.01 -11.86 8.75
N GLY A 110 -11.28 -12.99 9.40
CA GLY A 110 -11.88 -12.98 10.73
C GLY A 110 -13.29 -12.36 10.70
N ALA A 111 -13.46 -11.20 11.34
CA ALA A 111 -14.71 -10.43 11.33
C ALA A 111 -14.72 -9.30 10.28
N ASP A 112 -13.60 -9.07 9.60
CA ASP A 112 -13.45 -7.98 8.64
C ASP A 112 -13.81 -8.47 7.24
N GLU A 113 -14.54 -7.63 6.51
CA GLU A 113 -14.81 -7.84 5.08
C GLU A 113 -13.77 -7.09 4.25
N GLY A 114 -13.38 -7.68 3.12
CA GLY A 114 -12.44 -7.05 2.21
C GLY A 114 -12.60 -7.51 0.77
N VAL A 115 -11.80 -6.91 -0.10
CA VAL A 115 -11.69 -7.26 -1.50
C VAL A 115 -10.22 -7.42 -1.88
N PHE A 116 -9.92 -8.53 -2.53
CA PHE A 116 -8.64 -8.76 -3.18
C PHE A 116 -8.73 -8.40 -4.65
N LEU A 117 -7.77 -7.63 -5.14
CA LEU A 117 -7.69 -7.16 -6.52
C LEU A 117 -6.42 -7.77 -7.15
N ASP A 118 -6.59 -8.43 -8.28
CA ASP A 118 -5.47 -8.89 -9.12
C ASP A 118 -5.73 -8.65 -10.61
N GLY A 119 -4.66 -8.66 -11.39
CA GLY A 119 -4.76 -8.87 -12.83
C GLY A 119 -4.92 -7.66 -13.74
N GLY A 120 -4.52 -6.46 -13.33
CA GLY A 120 -4.47 -5.29 -14.21
C GLY A 120 -3.83 -4.05 -13.57
N ASP A 121 -3.74 -2.98 -14.36
CA ASP A 121 -3.37 -1.63 -13.89
C ASP A 121 -4.58 -0.98 -13.24
N HIS A 122 -4.46 -0.53 -11.98
CA HIS A 122 -5.59 0.04 -11.25
C HIS A 122 -5.19 1.31 -10.49
N TYR A 123 -6.08 2.31 -10.44
CA TYR A 123 -5.84 3.59 -9.75
C TYR A 123 -6.58 3.62 -8.42
N LEU A 124 -6.02 4.27 -7.39
CA LEU A 124 -6.71 4.41 -6.11
C LEU A 124 -7.71 5.56 -6.12
N PHE A 125 -8.95 5.20 -5.85
CA PHE A 125 -10.05 6.12 -5.63
C PHE A 125 -10.62 5.86 -4.25
N TYR A 126 -10.59 6.86 -3.37
CA TYR A 126 -11.28 6.80 -2.09
C TYR A 126 -12.06 8.09 -1.83
N THR A 127 -12.96 8.03 -0.85
CA THR A 127 -13.71 9.20 -0.41
C THR A 127 -13.22 9.57 0.97
N ASP A 128 -12.78 10.82 1.11
CA ASP A 128 -12.25 11.32 2.37
C ASP A 128 -13.37 11.55 3.41
N PRO A 129 -13.04 11.82 4.68
CA PRO A 129 -14.05 12.06 5.71
C PRO A 129 -14.97 13.26 5.46
N THR A 130 -14.65 14.14 4.49
CA THR A 130 -15.49 15.27 4.09
C THR A 130 -16.47 14.92 2.97
N GLY A 131 -16.38 13.71 2.42
CA GLY A 131 -17.19 13.24 1.29
C GLY A 131 -16.59 13.62 -0.06
N ALA A 132 -15.33 14.08 -0.12
CA ALA A 132 -14.67 14.41 -1.37
C ALA A 132 -13.98 13.19 -1.97
N ASP A 133 -14.14 13.02 -3.29
CA ASP A 133 -13.41 12.01 -4.05
C ASP A 133 -11.92 12.38 -4.11
N VAL A 134 -11.08 11.50 -3.59
CA VAL A 134 -9.62 11.58 -3.68
C VAL A 134 -9.15 10.64 -4.79
N TYR A 135 -8.34 11.22 -5.67
CA TYR A 135 -7.65 10.53 -6.75
C TYR A 135 -6.18 10.48 -6.38
N GLU A 136 -5.68 9.30 -6.09
CA GLU A 136 -4.25 9.08 -5.95
C GLU A 136 -3.72 8.62 -7.31
N ASP A 137 -2.79 9.39 -7.89
CA ASP A 137 -2.09 9.03 -9.13
C ASP A 137 -1.20 7.77 -8.94
N GLY A 138 -1.11 7.29 -7.70
CA GLY A 138 -0.51 6.02 -7.31
C GLY A 138 -1.18 4.84 -8.02
N ARG A 139 -0.63 4.48 -9.18
CA ARG A 139 -0.85 3.20 -9.84
C ARG A 139 -0.69 2.09 -8.81
N LEU A 140 -1.67 1.20 -8.69
CA LEU A 140 -1.52 -0.09 -8.03
C LEU A 140 -0.52 -0.90 -8.83
N VAL A 141 0.51 -1.37 -8.14
CA VAL A 141 1.71 -1.92 -8.79
C VAL A 141 1.79 -3.45 -8.68
N GLY A 142 0.80 -4.07 -8.05
CA GLY A 142 0.68 -5.52 -7.93
C GLY A 142 -0.70 -5.89 -7.42
N ASN A 143 -0.77 -7.02 -6.70
CA ASN A 143 -2.00 -7.41 -6.04
C ASN A 143 -2.29 -6.46 -4.88
N ALA A 144 -3.58 -6.17 -4.66
CA ALA A 144 -4.02 -5.34 -3.55
C ALA A 144 -5.08 -6.07 -2.72
N LEU A 145 -5.02 -5.90 -1.40
CA LEU A 145 -6.06 -6.32 -0.48
C LEU A 145 -6.54 -5.11 0.30
N ILE A 146 -7.81 -4.78 0.15
CA ILE A 146 -8.46 -3.67 0.86
C ILE A 146 -9.45 -4.28 1.85
N LEU A 147 -9.33 -3.91 3.12
CA LEU A 147 -10.24 -4.33 4.18
C LEU A 147 -10.59 -3.16 5.09
N THR A 148 -11.69 -3.29 5.81
CA THR A 148 -12.07 -2.33 6.85
C THR A 148 -11.98 -2.99 8.21
N ARG A 149 -11.28 -2.36 9.16
CA ARG A 149 -11.21 -2.81 10.56
C ARG A 149 -11.58 -1.66 11.50
N GLY A 150 -12.74 -1.78 12.13
CA GLY A 150 -13.30 -0.68 12.91
C GLY A 150 -13.54 0.54 12.01
N THR A 151 -12.84 1.65 12.27
CA THR A 151 -12.91 2.88 11.48
C THR A 151 -11.77 3.05 10.47
N LEU A 152 -10.83 2.09 10.41
CA LEU A 152 -9.71 2.14 9.48
C LEU A 152 -10.05 1.42 8.19
N THR A 153 -9.78 2.08 7.08
CA THR A 153 -9.56 1.38 5.81
C THR A 153 -8.09 1.06 5.69
N ILE A 154 -7.79 -0.21 5.40
CA ILE A 154 -6.45 -0.74 5.35
C ILE A 154 -6.22 -1.35 3.97
N ARG A 155 -5.15 -0.92 3.31
CA ARG A 155 -4.73 -1.41 1.99
C ARG A 155 -3.37 -2.08 2.12
N LEU A 156 -3.29 -3.34 1.74
CA LEU A 156 -2.03 -4.06 1.54
C LEU A 156 -1.75 -4.12 0.05
N GLU A 157 -0.55 -3.77 -0.38
CA GLU A 157 -0.14 -3.80 -1.78
C GLU A 157 1.24 -4.46 -1.95
N GLY A 158 1.34 -5.38 -2.90
CA GLY A 158 2.57 -6.11 -3.21
C GLY A 158 2.32 -7.27 -4.19
N ASP A 159 3.39 -7.86 -4.72
CA ASP A 159 3.28 -9.01 -5.64
C ASP A 159 3.22 -10.33 -4.88
N LEU A 160 2.20 -10.45 -4.02
CA LEU A 160 1.96 -11.61 -3.16
C LEU A 160 0.64 -12.30 -3.54
N PRO A 161 0.57 -13.63 -3.47
CA PRO A 161 -0.67 -14.35 -3.68
C PRO A 161 -1.69 -14.06 -2.55
N LEU A 162 -2.96 -14.32 -2.85
CA LEU A 162 -4.09 -14.02 -1.95
C LEU A 162 -3.90 -14.59 -0.53
N ASP A 163 -3.47 -15.85 -0.42
CA ASP A 163 -3.28 -16.53 0.86
C ASP A 163 -2.23 -15.83 1.75
N ARG A 164 -1.15 -15.32 1.14
CA ARG A 164 -0.14 -14.53 1.85
C ARG A 164 -0.66 -13.16 2.25
N MET A 165 -1.40 -12.47 1.38
CA MET A 165 -2.03 -11.18 1.73
C MET A 165 -3.02 -11.32 2.89
N VAL A 166 -3.86 -12.37 2.87
CA VAL A 166 -4.80 -12.68 3.96
C VAL A 166 -4.05 -12.97 5.26
N ALA A 167 -3.02 -13.81 5.23
CA ALA A 167 -2.24 -14.13 6.44
C ALA A 167 -1.58 -12.88 7.06
N ILE A 168 -1.11 -11.94 6.24
CA ILE A 168 -0.58 -10.66 6.72
C ILE A 168 -1.70 -9.82 7.36
N ALA A 169 -2.85 -9.70 6.70
CA ALA A 169 -4.00 -8.94 7.20
C ALA A 169 -4.57 -9.49 8.52
N GLU A 170 -4.60 -10.82 8.70
CA GLU A 170 -4.99 -11.47 9.97
C GLU A 170 -4.06 -11.08 11.13
N SER A 171 -2.80 -10.82 10.81
CA SER A 171 -1.74 -10.50 11.78
C SER A 171 -1.74 -9.02 12.22
N LEU A 172 -2.53 -8.15 11.61
CA LEU A 172 -2.58 -6.72 11.95
C LEU A 172 -3.04 -6.53 13.42
N ARG A 173 -2.29 -5.75 14.19
CA ARG A 173 -2.55 -5.46 15.61
C ARG A 173 -2.25 -4.02 15.97
#